data_AF-A0AAW6CR48-F1
#
_entry.id   AF-A0AAW6CR48-F1
#
_cell.length_a   1.000
_cell.length_b   1.000
_cell.length_c   1.000
_cell.angle_alpha   90.00
_cell.angle_beta   90.00
_cell.angle_gamma   90.00
#
_symmetry.space_group_name_H-M   'P 1'
#
loop_
_entity.id
_entity.type
_entity.pdbx_description
1 polymer ?
#
loop_
_entity_poly.entity_id
_entity_poly.type
_entity_poly.pdbx_seq_one_letter_code
_entity_poly.pdbx_strand_id
1 'polypeptide(L)'
;MRKVTNRFAAVIMVLLMICSIPVSAISESTNRASEQIMSYYINVVPAGNGKIAIAFSIDGTGEMKNIGAESIIIYYKIGGAWVVGYDLDRYDSGMSTKDDYYFGNELYYTGTPGKEYKVEVTVFAENSSGYDSRTRTFNVTA
;
A
#
# COMPACT_ATOMS: atom_id res chain seq x y z
N MET A 1 19.40 29.67 -46.07
CA MET A 1 18.44 28.99 -45.17
C MET A 1 18.99 27.61 -44.82
N ARG A 2 19.49 27.42 -43.60
CA ARG A 2 20.18 26.19 -43.17
C ARG A 2 19.13 25.21 -42.64
N LYS A 3 18.93 24.07 -43.30
CA LYS A 3 17.98 23.02 -42.88
C LYS A 3 18.49 22.38 -41.58
N VAL A 4 18.11 22.95 -40.45
CA VAL A 4 18.30 22.33 -39.13
C VAL A 4 16.99 21.65 -38.77
N THR A 5 16.76 20.42 -39.21
CA THR A 5 15.57 19.66 -38.79
C THR A 5 15.63 18.25 -39.36
N ASN A 6 16.09 17.30 -38.55
CA ASN A 6 15.68 15.88 -38.61
C ASN A 6 16.31 15.07 -37.48
N ARG A 7 17.52 15.45 -37.01
CA ARG A 7 18.17 14.76 -35.88
C ARG A 7 17.58 15.14 -34.52
N PHE A 8 17.19 16.41 -34.32
CA PHE A 8 16.53 16.85 -33.09
C PHE A 8 15.11 16.28 -32.93
N ALA A 9 14.37 16.16 -34.03
CA ALA A 9 13.03 15.58 -34.02
C ALA A 9 13.04 14.09 -33.61
N ALA A 10 14.05 13.33 -34.10
CA ALA A 10 14.21 11.93 -33.74
C ALA A 10 14.55 11.74 -32.24
N VAL A 11 15.40 12.60 -31.67
CA VAL A 11 15.78 12.52 -30.24
C VAL A 11 14.60 12.83 -29.33
N ILE A 12 13.76 13.83 -29.68
CA ILE A 12 12.54 14.17 -28.92
C ILE A 12 11.53 13.02 -28.95
N MET A 13 11.39 12.34 -30.09
CA MET A 13 10.47 11.20 -30.23
C MET A 13 10.90 10.00 -29.38
N VAL A 14 12.20 9.72 -29.30
CA VAL A 14 12.76 8.68 -28.43
C VAL A 14 12.57 9.03 -26.95
N LEU A 15 12.77 10.30 -26.55
CA LEU A 15 12.55 10.75 -25.17
C LEU A 15 11.08 10.61 -24.71
N LEU A 16 10.12 10.86 -25.60
CA LEU A 16 8.68 10.70 -25.30
C LEU A 16 8.28 9.23 -25.11
N MET A 17 8.94 8.29 -25.79
CA MET A 17 8.70 6.85 -25.60
C MET A 17 9.17 6.34 -24.23
N ILE A 18 10.27 6.89 -23.69
CA ILE A 18 10.82 6.48 -22.39
C ILE A 18 9.92 6.94 -21.22
N CYS A 19 9.16 8.03 -21.40
CA CYS A 19 8.20 8.52 -20.40
C CYS A 19 6.83 7.82 -20.43
N SER A 20 6.61 6.89 -21.36
CA SER A 20 5.31 6.23 -21.57
C SER A 20 5.19 4.86 -20.90
N ILE A 21 6.14 4.45 -20.07
CA ILE A 21 6.07 3.17 -19.37
C ILE A 21 5.15 3.36 -18.16
N PRO A 22 3.92 2.82 -18.14
CA PRO A 22 3.20 2.70 -16.89
C PRO A 22 4.03 1.77 -16.00
N VAL A 23 4.66 2.33 -14.97
CA VAL A 23 5.18 1.53 -13.85
C VAL A 23 3.96 0.99 -13.13
N SER A 24 3.40 -0.07 -13.69
CA SER A 24 2.42 -0.89 -13.01
C SER A 24 3.23 -1.62 -11.95
N ALA A 25 3.10 -1.20 -10.69
CA ALA A 25 3.57 -2.01 -9.58
C ALA A 25 2.82 -3.34 -9.67
N ILE A 26 3.50 -4.35 -10.20
CA ILE A 26 3.01 -5.72 -10.24
C ILE A 26 3.03 -6.14 -8.78
N SER A 27 1.86 -6.18 -8.14
CA SER A 27 1.73 -6.96 -6.93
C SER A 27 1.86 -8.41 -7.38
N GLU A 28 3.06 -8.98 -7.23
CA GLU A 28 3.29 -10.41 -7.35
C GLU A 28 2.46 -11.10 -6.25
N SER A 29 1.19 -11.36 -6.53
CA SER A 29 0.43 -12.38 -5.83
C SER A 29 0.92 -13.72 -6.35
N THR A 30 2.08 -14.13 -5.87
CA THR A 30 2.41 -15.55 -5.92
C THR A 30 1.29 -16.25 -5.15
N ASN A 31 0.52 -17.11 -5.83
CA ASN A 31 -0.44 -18.03 -5.21
C ASN A 31 0.33 -19.09 -4.40
N ARG A 32 1.24 -18.67 -3.53
CA ARG A 32 1.88 -19.53 -2.56
C ARG A 32 0.89 -19.66 -1.41
N ALA A 33 0.41 -20.88 -1.19
CA ALA A 33 -0.26 -21.22 0.05
C ALA A 33 0.66 -20.82 1.21
N SER A 34 0.16 -19.99 2.12
CA SER A 34 0.92 -19.58 3.30
C SER A 34 0.80 -20.65 4.38
N GLU A 35 1.86 -20.86 5.14
CA GLU A 35 1.77 -21.63 6.38
C GLU A 35 1.21 -20.82 7.54
N GLN A 36 1.13 -19.48 7.43
CA GLN A 36 0.66 -18.57 8.47
C GLN A 36 -0.67 -17.87 8.12
N ILE A 37 -0.85 -17.41 6.87
CA ILE A 37 -2.03 -16.63 6.43
C ILE A 37 -2.99 -17.49 5.59
N MET A 38 -4.16 -17.80 6.15
CA MET A 38 -5.23 -18.49 5.42
C MET A 38 -5.92 -17.55 4.44
N SER A 39 -6.33 -16.37 4.93
CA SER A 39 -6.96 -15.32 4.14
C SER A 39 -6.65 -13.95 4.70
N TYR A 40 -6.82 -12.93 3.87
CA TYR A 40 -6.68 -11.54 4.30
C TYR A 40 -7.59 -10.63 3.49
N TYR A 41 -7.97 -9.51 4.10
CA TYR A 41 -8.69 -8.41 3.50
C TYR A 41 -7.95 -7.10 3.78
N ILE A 42 -7.83 -6.26 2.77
CA ILE A 42 -7.33 -4.89 2.89
C ILE A 42 -8.17 -4.01 1.98
N ASN A 43 -8.71 -2.93 2.52
CA ASN A 43 -9.41 -1.91 1.76
C ASN A 43 -9.14 -0.52 2.32
N VAL A 44 -9.03 0.46 1.43
CA VAL A 44 -8.79 1.85 1.77
C VAL A 44 -9.76 2.71 0.96
N VAL A 45 -10.63 3.46 1.64
CA VAL A 45 -11.73 4.20 1.00
C VAL A 45 -11.91 5.59 1.62
N PRO A 46 -12.46 6.56 0.86
CA PRO A 46 -12.90 7.82 1.44
C PRO A 46 -14.05 7.58 2.44
N ALA A 47 -13.98 8.24 3.58
CA ALA A 47 -15.00 8.20 4.63
C ALA A 47 -15.71 9.55 4.83
N GLY A 48 -15.43 10.52 3.94
CA GLY A 48 -16.04 11.85 3.95
C GLY A 48 -15.38 12.82 4.95
N ASN A 49 -15.62 14.12 4.76
CA ASN A 49 -15.05 15.19 5.60
C ASN A 49 -13.51 15.14 5.71
N GLY A 50 -12.80 14.74 4.65
CA GLY A 50 -11.34 14.63 4.67
C GLY A 50 -10.83 13.35 5.34
N LYS A 51 -11.69 12.37 5.65
CA LYS A 51 -11.27 11.13 6.31
C LYS A 51 -11.05 10.01 5.30
N ILE A 52 -10.06 9.19 5.58
CA ILE A 52 -9.77 7.95 4.88
C ILE A 52 -9.94 6.81 5.89
N ALA A 53 -10.82 5.85 5.57
CA ALA A 53 -10.98 4.62 6.33
C ALA A 53 -10.03 3.54 5.77
N ILE A 54 -9.32 2.87 6.65
CA ILE A 54 -8.32 1.85 6.35
C ILE A 54 -8.74 0.59 7.12
N ALA A 55 -9.36 -0.34 6.41
CA ALA A 55 -9.88 -1.57 6.97
C ALA A 55 -8.98 -2.74 6.58
N PHE A 56 -8.68 -3.59 7.54
CA PHE A 56 -7.95 -4.83 7.31
C PHE A 56 -8.48 -5.97 8.17
N SER A 57 -8.31 -7.20 7.69
CA SER A 57 -8.45 -8.40 8.50
C SER A 57 -7.55 -9.52 7.99
N ILE A 58 -7.13 -10.39 8.90
CA ILE A 58 -6.25 -11.53 8.62
C ILE A 58 -6.80 -12.74 9.37
N ASP A 59 -6.95 -13.85 8.66
CA ASP A 59 -7.19 -15.16 9.23
C ASP A 59 -5.88 -15.96 9.20
N GLY A 60 -5.45 -16.43 10.37
CA GLY A 60 -4.36 -17.37 10.51
C GLY A 60 -4.76 -18.77 10.03
N THR A 61 -3.79 -19.57 9.59
CA THR A 61 -3.96 -21.02 9.37
C THR A 61 -4.17 -21.81 10.68
N GLY A 62 -3.91 -21.15 11.81
CA GLY A 62 -4.04 -21.61 13.18
C GLY A 62 -3.76 -20.45 14.14
N GLU A 63 -3.41 -20.72 15.38
CA GLU A 63 -3.03 -19.69 16.35
C GLU A 63 -1.71 -19.00 15.93
N MET A 64 -1.74 -17.68 15.84
CA MET A 64 -0.60 -16.85 15.51
C MET A 64 -0.09 -16.15 16.76
N LYS A 65 1.23 -16.20 16.95
CA LYS A 65 1.91 -15.50 18.04
C LYS A 65 1.75 -13.98 17.90
N ASN A 66 1.81 -13.45 16.68
CA ASN A 66 1.36 -12.10 16.37
C ASN A 66 0.63 -12.09 15.02
N ILE A 67 -0.44 -11.32 14.92
CA ILE A 67 -1.27 -11.21 13.71
C ILE A 67 -1.88 -9.82 13.62
N GLY A 68 -1.90 -9.24 12.41
CA GLY A 68 -2.53 -7.94 12.15
C GLY A 68 -1.87 -7.15 11.02
N ALA A 69 -1.97 -5.82 11.10
CA ALA A 69 -1.22 -4.90 10.27
C ALA A 69 0.22 -4.76 10.80
N GLU A 70 1.19 -5.02 9.93
CA GLU A 70 2.61 -4.78 10.19
C GLU A 70 2.95 -3.30 10.01
N SER A 71 2.40 -2.70 8.97
CA SER A 71 2.59 -1.28 8.68
C SER A 71 1.41 -0.68 7.93
N ILE A 72 1.13 0.58 8.22
CA ILE A 72 0.25 1.45 7.42
C ILE A 72 1.01 2.74 7.16
N ILE A 73 1.36 3.00 5.91
CA ILE A 73 2.14 4.18 5.50
C ILE A 73 1.28 5.03 4.57
N ILE A 74 1.09 6.29 4.95
CA ILE A 74 0.31 7.27 4.20
C ILE A 74 1.26 8.30 3.61
N TYR A 75 1.19 8.45 2.30
CA TYR A 75 1.96 9.39 1.52
C TYR A 75 1.04 10.51 1.00
N TYR A 76 1.56 11.73 1.00
CA TYR A 76 0.96 12.89 0.36
C TYR A 76 1.87 13.38 -0.77
N LYS A 77 1.29 14.15 -1.70
CA LYS A 77 1.98 14.58 -2.92
C LYS A 77 2.55 15.98 -2.77
N ILE A 78 3.88 16.12 -2.87
CA ILE A 78 4.60 17.40 -2.88
C ILE A 78 5.35 17.52 -4.20
N GLY A 79 5.08 18.57 -4.99
CA GLY A 79 5.81 18.79 -6.24
C GLY A 79 5.75 17.61 -7.23
N GLY A 80 4.69 16.80 -7.17
CA GLY A 80 4.53 15.59 -7.99
C GLY A 80 5.13 14.30 -7.40
N ALA A 81 5.92 14.39 -6.33
CA ALA A 81 6.50 13.23 -5.64
C ALA A 81 5.66 12.81 -4.42
N TRP A 82 5.62 11.51 -4.15
CA TRP A 82 5.03 10.94 -2.94
C TRP A 82 6.01 11.03 -1.78
N VAL A 83 5.60 11.65 -0.68
CA VAL A 83 6.40 11.81 0.54
C VAL A 83 5.64 11.18 1.70
N VAL A 84 6.34 10.43 2.56
CA VAL A 84 5.76 9.84 3.78
C VAL A 84 5.30 10.97 4.69
N GLY A 85 4.03 10.92 5.13
CA GLY A 85 3.49 11.88 6.08
C GLY A 85 2.97 11.27 7.38
N TYR A 86 2.67 9.98 7.35
CA TYR A 86 2.21 9.27 8.53
C TYR A 86 2.56 7.79 8.36
N ASP A 87 3.05 7.18 9.42
CA ASP A 87 3.39 5.77 9.49
C ASP A 87 2.93 5.20 10.84
N LEU A 88 2.41 3.98 10.77
CA LEU A 88 2.09 3.14 11.92
C LEU A 88 2.83 1.82 11.78
N ASP A 89 3.34 1.29 12.88
CA ASP A 89 3.94 -0.04 12.95
C ASP A 89 3.08 -1.02 13.77
N ARG A 90 3.46 -2.30 13.75
CA ARG A 90 2.73 -3.39 14.46
C ARG A 90 2.51 -3.15 15.96
N TYR A 91 3.27 -2.28 16.61
CA TYR A 91 3.19 -2.01 18.04
C TYR A 91 2.25 -0.85 18.38
N ASP A 92 1.81 -0.08 17.38
CA ASP A 92 0.81 0.96 17.58
C ASP A 92 -0.58 0.39 17.89
N SER A 93 -1.39 1.19 18.58
CA SER A 93 -2.73 0.78 19.02
C SER A 93 -3.62 0.39 17.84
N GLY A 94 -4.20 -0.81 17.91
CA GLY A 94 -5.11 -1.32 16.88
C GLY A 94 -4.41 -1.89 15.64
N MET A 95 -3.07 -1.99 15.64
CA MET A 95 -2.33 -2.55 14.51
C MET A 95 -2.19 -4.07 14.57
N SER A 96 -1.88 -4.65 15.73
CA SER A 96 -1.77 -6.11 15.86
C SER A 96 -2.22 -6.64 17.21
N THR A 97 -2.45 -7.95 17.28
CA THR A 97 -2.70 -8.70 18.51
C THR A 97 -1.77 -9.90 18.61
N LYS A 98 -1.82 -10.61 19.75
CA LYS A 98 -1.02 -11.80 20.05
C LYS A 98 -1.90 -12.98 20.39
N ASP A 99 -1.36 -14.18 20.15
CA ASP A 99 -1.95 -15.46 20.54
C ASP A 99 -3.42 -15.58 20.08
N ASP A 100 -3.66 -15.26 18.80
CA ASP A 100 -4.99 -15.20 18.19
C ASP A 100 -5.01 -15.86 16.81
N TYR A 101 -6.19 -16.32 16.39
CA TYR A 101 -6.43 -16.94 15.08
C TYR A 101 -6.87 -15.91 14.04
N TYR A 102 -7.45 -14.80 14.49
CA TYR A 102 -8.00 -13.77 13.61
C TYR A 102 -7.75 -12.39 14.21
N PHE A 103 -7.45 -11.42 13.37
CA PHE A 103 -7.50 -10.03 13.77
C PHE A 103 -7.97 -9.15 12.63
N GLY A 104 -8.84 -8.20 12.94
CA GLY A 104 -9.30 -7.21 11.98
C GLY A 104 -9.65 -5.92 12.69
N ASN A 105 -9.41 -4.81 12.01
CA ASN A 105 -9.66 -3.48 12.54
C ASN A 105 -9.93 -2.49 11.40
N GLU A 106 -10.49 -1.34 11.76
CA GLU A 106 -10.66 -0.19 10.89
C GLU A 106 -10.08 1.05 11.55
N LEU A 107 -9.08 1.64 10.91
CA LEU A 107 -8.41 2.86 11.36
C LEU A 107 -8.80 4.03 10.45
N TYR A 108 -8.75 5.24 11.01
CA TYR A 108 -9.11 6.45 10.29
C TYR A 108 -7.94 7.43 10.27
N TYR A 109 -7.59 7.90 9.07
CA TYR A 109 -6.69 9.04 8.90
C TYR A 109 -7.48 10.29 8.52
N THR A 110 -7.17 11.41 9.16
CA THR A 110 -7.77 12.71 8.81
C THR A 110 -6.80 13.49 7.94
N GLY A 111 -7.10 13.54 6.65
CA GLY A 111 -6.40 14.33 5.64
C GLY A 111 -7.08 15.67 5.36
N THR A 112 -6.70 16.27 4.24
CA THR A 112 -7.31 17.50 3.71
C THR A 112 -8.34 17.11 2.65
N PRO A 113 -9.61 17.58 2.76
CA PRO A 113 -10.64 17.30 1.78
C PRO A 113 -10.21 17.60 0.34
N GLY A 114 -10.44 16.65 -0.57
CA GLY A 114 -10.12 16.76 -1.99
C GLY A 114 -8.64 16.55 -2.33
N LYS A 115 -7.78 16.17 -1.38
CA LYS A 115 -6.37 15.81 -1.65
C LYS A 115 -6.21 14.32 -1.89
N GLU A 116 -5.35 14.00 -2.85
CA GLU A 116 -4.92 12.62 -3.14
C GLU A 116 -3.86 12.15 -2.13
N TYR A 117 -4.03 10.91 -1.70
CA TYR A 117 -3.12 10.17 -0.85
C TYR A 117 -2.81 8.83 -1.49
N LYS A 118 -1.60 8.36 -1.26
CA LYS A 118 -1.23 6.96 -1.50
C LYS A 118 -1.12 6.28 -0.13
N VAL A 119 -1.74 5.13 0.03
CA VAL A 119 -1.72 4.36 1.29
C VAL A 119 -1.16 2.98 1.00
N GLU A 120 -0.09 2.62 1.68
CA GLU A 120 0.50 1.28 1.64
C GLU A 120 0.18 0.58 2.95
N VAL A 121 -0.44 -0.59 2.86
CA VAL A 121 -0.82 -1.41 4.02
C VAL A 121 -0.14 -2.77 3.88
N THR A 122 0.61 -3.17 4.89
CA THR A 122 1.18 -4.51 5.00
C THR A 122 0.53 -5.21 6.16
N VAL A 123 -0.07 -6.38 5.90
CA VAL A 123 -0.60 -7.28 6.92
C VAL A 123 0.30 -8.49 7.08
N PHE A 124 0.35 -9.06 8.27
CA PHE A 124 1.24 -10.17 8.60
C PHE A 124 0.60 -11.15 9.58
N ALA A 125 1.16 -12.35 9.60
CA ALA A 125 0.94 -13.34 10.63
C ALA A 125 2.27 -14.07 10.92
N GLU A 126 2.57 -14.30 12.19
CA GLU A 126 3.77 -15.02 12.63
C GLU A 126 3.47 -16.01 13.74
N ASN A 127 4.10 -17.18 13.69
CA ASN A 127 4.08 -18.18 14.74
C ASN A 127 5.47 -18.81 14.90
N SER A 128 5.58 -19.90 15.67
CA SER A 128 6.86 -20.58 15.89
C SER A 128 7.44 -21.23 14.61
N SER A 129 6.59 -21.52 13.62
CA SER A 129 6.98 -22.14 12.35
C SER A 129 7.45 -21.13 11.31
N GLY A 130 7.04 -19.87 11.41
CA GLY A 130 7.46 -18.86 10.45
C GLY A 130 6.67 -17.56 10.50
N TYR A 131 6.86 -16.76 9.46
CA TYR A 131 6.26 -15.46 9.25
C TYR A 131 5.83 -15.36 7.78
N ASP A 132 4.68 -14.75 7.53
CA ASP A 132 4.27 -14.37 6.18
C ASP A 132 3.55 -13.02 6.20
N SER A 133 3.59 -12.30 5.07
CA SER A 133 2.96 -10.97 4.95
C SER A 133 2.45 -10.67 3.54
N ARG A 134 1.52 -9.71 3.45
CA ARG A 134 0.89 -9.26 2.21
C ARG A 134 0.80 -7.74 2.20
N THR A 135 1.32 -7.12 1.15
CA THR A 135 1.28 -5.66 0.98
C THR A 135 0.33 -5.27 -0.14
N ARG A 136 -0.46 -4.21 0.09
CA ARG A 136 -1.27 -3.55 -0.94
C ARG A 136 -1.12 -2.04 -0.88
N THR A 137 -1.14 -1.43 -2.06
CA THR A 137 -1.07 0.02 -2.21
C THR A 137 -2.36 0.54 -2.85
N PHE A 138 -2.89 1.63 -2.30
CA PHE A 138 -4.12 2.27 -2.73
C PHE A 138 -3.85 3.74 -3.04
N ASN A 139 -4.55 4.28 -4.04
CA ASN A 139 -4.67 5.73 -4.22
C ASN A 139 -6.09 6.13 -3.82
N VAL A 140 -6.22 7.14 -2.97
CA VAL A 140 -7.50 7.57 -2.39
C VAL A 140 -7.54 9.08 -2.25
N THR A 141 -8.70 9.69 -2.43
CA THR A 141 -8.93 11.11 -2.19
C THR A 141 -9.69 11.29 -0.90
N ALA A 142 -9.17 12.09 0.02
CA ALA A 142 -9.79 12.36 1.33
C ALA A 142 -11.05 13.25 1.24
#